data_AF-A0A3A4KH44-F1
#
_entry.id   AF-A0A3A4KH44-F1
#
_cell.length_a   1.000
_cell.length_b   1.000
_cell.length_c   1.000
_cell.angle_alpha   90.00
_cell.angle_beta   90.00
_cell.angle_gamma   90.00
#
_symmetry.space_group_name_H-M   'P 1'
#
loop_
_entity.id
_entity.type
_entity.pdbx_description
1 polymer ?
#
loop_
_entity_poly.entity_id
_entity_poly.type
_entity_poly.pdbx_seq_one_letter_code
_entity_poly.pdbx_strand_id
1 'polypeptide(L)'
;MTDAFHRSGIAPTGDRVPPLHGLLVGESECEITVRVAEGIWTFRRDDVRLREGGTQSACAEGRPVMVDIRAGATADFTRRLRIDLVDRPLTLSEEPSEALGDELLQQLTASWADRLRLPGRADYTPATYTYCQTRSAGGSDDGINCDSLD
;
A
#
# COMPACT_ATOMS: atom_id res chain seq x y z
N MET A 1 -33.80 -51.21 10.91
CA MET A 1 -32.57 -50.55 10.40
C MET A 1 -33.07 -49.34 9.62
N THR A 2 -33.16 -48.19 10.28
CA THR A 2 -33.77 -46.98 9.70
C THR A 2 -32.81 -45.84 9.94
N ASP A 3 -32.27 -45.36 8.83
CA ASP A 3 -31.16 -44.43 8.74
C ASP A 3 -31.61 -43.02 9.17
N ALA A 4 -30.89 -42.43 10.12
CA ALA A 4 -31.15 -41.09 10.62
C ALA A 4 -30.35 -40.10 9.77
N PHE A 5 -30.98 -39.58 8.70
CA PHE A 5 -30.41 -38.45 7.98
C PHE A 5 -30.44 -37.21 8.88
N HIS A 6 -29.28 -36.87 9.43
CA HIS A 6 -29.01 -35.56 10.01
C HIS A 6 -29.32 -34.48 8.96
N ARG A 7 -30.47 -33.84 9.09
CA ARG A 7 -30.75 -32.56 8.44
C ARG A 7 -29.79 -31.52 9.05
N SER A 8 -28.67 -31.27 8.37
CA SER A 8 -27.84 -30.09 8.61
C SER A 8 -28.73 -28.86 8.52
N GLY A 9 -28.80 -28.11 9.63
CA GLY A 9 -29.60 -26.91 9.77
C GLY A 9 -29.26 -25.89 8.68
N ILE A 10 -30.31 -25.42 8.00
CA ILE A 10 -30.26 -24.27 7.12
C ILE A 10 -30.09 -23.06 8.04
N ALA A 11 -28.87 -22.53 8.13
CA ALA A 11 -28.63 -21.27 8.82
C ALA A 11 -29.50 -20.15 8.19
N PRO A 12 -30.07 -19.24 8.99
CA PRO A 12 -30.99 -18.21 8.48
C PRO A 12 -30.29 -17.34 7.43
N THR A 13 -30.91 -17.24 6.27
CA THR A 13 -30.44 -16.56 5.06
C THR A 13 -30.35 -15.02 5.18
N GLY A 14 -30.62 -14.46 6.36
CA GLY A 14 -30.86 -13.03 6.56
C GLY A 14 -29.62 -12.16 6.78
N ASP A 15 -28.44 -12.75 6.98
CA ASP A 15 -27.21 -12.00 7.34
C ASP A 15 -26.05 -12.25 6.35
N ARG A 16 -26.39 -12.61 5.11
CA ARG A 16 -25.38 -12.77 4.06
C ARG A 16 -25.12 -11.43 3.38
N VAL A 17 -23.92 -10.91 3.58
CA VAL A 17 -23.37 -9.81 2.78
C VAL A 17 -23.45 -10.22 1.29
N PRO A 18 -23.90 -9.31 0.40
CA PRO A 18 -23.91 -9.60 -1.04
C PRO A 18 -22.53 -10.04 -1.53
N PRO A 19 -22.46 -11.02 -2.45
CA PRO A 19 -21.17 -11.47 -2.98
C PRO A 19 -20.47 -10.32 -3.71
N LEU A 20 -19.16 -10.23 -3.52
CA LEU A 20 -18.32 -9.26 -4.23
C LEU A 20 -18.07 -9.75 -5.65
N HIS A 21 -18.34 -8.92 -6.64
CA HIS A 21 -18.09 -9.22 -8.05
C HIS A 21 -16.84 -8.47 -8.51
N GLY A 22 -15.89 -9.18 -9.13
CA GLY A 22 -14.66 -8.55 -9.62
C GLY A 22 -13.77 -9.47 -10.44
N LEU A 23 -12.55 -9.02 -10.69
CA LEU A 23 -11.49 -9.77 -11.36
C LEU A 23 -10.48 -10.24 -10.32
N LEU A 24 -10.26 -11.55 -10.24
CA LEU A 24 -9.16 -12.12 -9.46
C LEU A 24 -7.85 -11.81 -10.17
N VAL A 25 -7.00 -11.01 -9.52
CA VAL A 25 -5.71 -10.54 -10.05
C VAL A 25 -4.51 -11.11 -9.30
N GLY A 26 -4.74 -11.72 -8.13
CA GLY A 26 -3.73 -12.45 -7.36
C GLY A 26 -4.39 -13.54 -6.52
N GLU A 27 -3.77 -14.71 -6.46
CA GLU A 27 -4.20 -15.83 -5.61
C GLU A 27 -2.95 -16.51 -5.04
N SER A 28 -2.94 -16.68 -3.73
CA SER A 28 -1.93 -17.40 -2.98
C SER A 28 -2.61 -18.31 -1.96
N GLU A 29 -1.82 -19.13 -1.26
CA GLU A 29 -2.33 -19.99 -0.18
C GLU A 29 -2.94 -19.18 0.97
N CYS A 30 -2.42 -17.99 1.24
CA CYS A 30 -2.84 -17.18 2.40
C CYS A 30 -3.85 -16.09 2.02
N GLU A 31 -3.79 -15.58 0.81
CA GLU A 31 -4.52 -14.37 0.40
C GLU A 31 -5.00 -14.42 -1.04
N ILE A 32 -6.10 -13.71 -1.30
CA ILE A 32 -6.59 -13.41 -2.64
C ILE A 32 -6.69 -11.90 -2.85
N THR A 33 -6.51 -11.47 -4.09
CA THR A 33 -6.60 -10.08 -4.50
C THR A 33 -7.62 -9.94 -5.62
N VAL A 34 -8.65 -9.14 -5.38
CA VAL A 34 -9.79 -8.95 -6.28
C VAL A 34 -9.88 -7.48 -6.67
N ARG A 35 -9.75 -7.21 -7.97
CA ARG A 35 -9.96 -5.88 -8.54
C ARG A 35 -11.43 -5.66 -8.85
N VAL A 36 -11.96 -4.54 -8.38
CA VAL A 36 -13.31 -4.05 -8.65
C VAL A 36 -13.22 -2.68 -9.32
N ALA A 37 -14.35 -2.06 -9.68
CA ALA A 37 -14.35 -0.77 -10.35
C ALA A 37 -13.72 0.33 -9.48
N GLU A 38 -13.89 0.23 -8.15
CA GLU A 38 -13.50 1.25 -7.18
C GLU A 38 -12.05 1.10 -6.68
N GLY A 39 -11.44 -0.07 -6.87
CA GLY A 39 -10.12 -0.37 -6.29
C GLY A 39 -9.82 -1.86 -6.22
N ILE A 40 -8.96 -2.23 -5.28
CA ILE A 40 -8.49 -3.60 -5.07
C ILE A 40 -8.78 -4.01 -3.63
N TRP A 41 -9.44 -5.14 -3.48
CA TRP A 41 -9.64 -5.82 -2.20
C TRP A 41 -8.63 -6.95 -2.03
N THR A 42 -8.04 -7.05 -0.85
CA THR A 42 -7.22 -8.19 -0.43
C THR A 42 -7.87 -8.87 0.76
N PHE A 43 -8.10 -10.18 0.65
CA PHE A 43 -8.72 -11.00 1.69
C PHE A 43 -7.80 -12.16 2.06
N ARG A 44 -7.90 -12.62 3.30
CA ARG A 44 -7.36 -13.95 3.66
C ARG A 44 -8.14 -15.05 2.96
N ARG A 45 -7.43 -16.09 2.51
CA ARG A 45 -7.99 -17.19 1.71
C ARG A 45 -9.06 -17.97 2.45
N ASP A 46 -8.91 -18.14 3.77
CA ASP A 46 -9.82 -18.88 4.65
C ASP A 46 -11.15 -18.16 4.92
N ASP A 47 -11.19 -16.85 4.67
CA ASP A 47 -12.35 -16.00 4.96
C ASP A 47 -13.28 -15.85 3.76
N VAL A 48 -12.94 -16.44 2.61
CA VAL A 48 -13.64 -16.22 1.35
C VAL A 48 -13.87 -17.51 0.57
N ARG A 49 -15.00 -17.59 -0.12
CA ARG A 49 -15.27 -18.64 -1.12
C ARG A 49 -15.38 -18.02 -2.50
N LEU A 50 -14.51 -18.46 -3.40
CA LEU A 50 -14.52 -18.08 -4.81
C LEU A 50 -15.54 -18.91 -5.58
N ARG A 51 -16.33 -18.25 -6.41
CA ARG A 51 -17.15 -18.87 -7.46
C ARG A 51 -16.75 -18.26 -8.79
N GLU A 52 -16.76 -19.07 -9.84
CA GLU A 52 -16.48 -18.57 -11.18
C GLU A 52 -17.53 -17.52 -11.58
N GLY A 53 -17.07 -16.32 -11.92
CA GLY A 53 -17.92 -15.30 -12.52
C GLY A 53 -18.13 -15.66 -13.99
N GLY A 54 -19.35 -15.48 -14.49
CA GLY A 54 -19.69 -15.79 -15.88
C GLY A 54 -18.79 -15.08 -16.92
N THR A 55 -18.99 -15.40 -18.19
CA THR A 55 -18.20 -15.02 -19.38
C THR A 55 -18.19 -13.50 -19.68
N GLN A 56 -17.77 -12.66 -18.75
CA GLN A 56 -17.25 -11.34 -19.08
C GLN A 56 -15.85 -11.52 -19.63
N SER A 57 -15.69 -11.06 -20.88
CA SER A 57 -14.49 -11.14 -21.71
C SER A 57 -13.23 -11.03 -20.86
N ALA A 58 -12.37 -12.05 -20.95
CA ALA A 58 -11.06 -12.09 -20.32
C ALA A 58 -10.23 -10.90 -20.79
N CYS A 59 -10.38 -9.76 -20.11
CA CYS A 59 -9.42 -8.68 -20.21
C CYS A 59 -8.12 -9.23 -19.64
N ALA A 60 -6.99 -8.92 -20.27
CA ALA A 60 -5.71 -9.63 -20.17
C ALA A 60 -5.04 -9.69 -18.77
N GLU A 61 -5.73 -9.28 -17.71
CA GLU A 61 -5.17 -9.11 -16.37
C GLU A 61 -6.05 -9.69 -15.24
N GLY A 62 -6.90 -10.69 -15.48
CA GLY A 62 -7.55 -11.40 -14.37
C GLY A 62 -8.74 -12.29 -14.74
N ARG A 63 -9.07 -13.23 -13.85
CA ARG A 63 -10.23 -14.15 -13.99
C ARG A 63 -11.48 -13.54 -13.34
N PRO A 64 -12.64 -13.46 -14.02
CA PRO A 64 -13.87 -13.01 -13.39
C PRO A 64 -14.30 -13.96 -12.26
N VAL A 65 -14.59 -13.40 -11.08
CA VAL A 65 -14.98 -14.15 -9.89
C VAL A 65 -16.12 -13.46 -9.13
N MET A 66 -16.93 -14.29 -8.50
CA MET A 66 -17.82 -13.89 -7.41
C MET A 66 -17.22 -14.38 -6.09
N VAL A 67 -17.14 -13.51 -5.09
CA VAL A 67 -16.53 -13.82 -3.80
C VAL A 67 -17.57 -13.73 -2.70
N ASP A 68 -17.85 -14.86 -2.07
CA ASP A 68 -18.60 -14.88 -0.81
C ASP A 68 -17.65 -14.58 0.35
N ILE A 69 -17.99 -13.56 1.12
CA ILE A 69 -17.20 -13.12 2.25
C ILE A 69 -17.82 -13.66 3.54
N ARG A 70 -17.02 -14.32 4.36
CA ARG A 70 -17.43 -14.80 5.69
C ARG A 70 -17.80 -13.61 6.58
N ALA A 71 -18.87 -13.76 7.36
CA ALA A 71 -19.22 -12.76 8.36
C ALA A 71 -18.07 -12.56 9.37
N GLY A 72 -17.68 -11.30 9.60
CA GLY A 72 -16.56 -10.93 10.46
C GLY A 72 -15.18 -11.00 9.80
N ALA A 73 -15.08 -11.29 8.50
CA ALA A 73 -13.83 -11.24 7.76
C ALA A 73 -13.24 -9.82 7.72
N THR A 74 -11.92 -9.74 7.84
CA THR A 74 -11.17 -8.50 7.63
C THR A 74 -10.57 -8.49 6.24
N ALA A 75 -10.48 -7.30 5.64
CA ALA A 75 -9.94 -7.13 4.30
C ALA A 75 -9.26 -5.78 4.17
N ASP A 76 -8.21 -5.72 3.36
CA ASP A 76 -7.57 -4.48 2.99
C ASP A 76 -8.17 -3.97 1.69
N PHE A 77 -8.53 -2.68 1.67
CA PHE A 77 -9.01 -2.02 0.46
C PHE A 77 -8.04 -0.93 0.05
N THR A 78 -7.46 -1.08 -1.14
CA THR A 78 -6.55 -0.11 -1.73
C THR A 78 -7.20 0.54 -2.94
N ARG A 79 -7.26 1.88 -2.94
CA ARG A 79 -7.66 2.67 -4.11
C ARG A 79 -6.59 3.71 -4.43
N ARG A 80 -6.27 3.87 -5.71
CA ARG A 80 -5.38 4.93 -6.18
C ARG A 80 -6.23 6.11 -6.63
N LEU A 81 -6.04 7.25 -5.98
CA LEU A 81 -6.66 8.51 -6.39
C LEU A 81 -5.61 9.39 -7.03
N ARG A 82 -5.96 10.04 -8.13
CA ARG A 82 -5.21 11.18 -8.63
C ARG A 82 -5.76 12.42 -7.97
N ILE A 83 -4.90 13.15 -7.29
CA ILE A 83 -5.21 14.46 -6.72
C ILE A 83 -4.56 15.47 -7.64
N ASP A 84 -5.38 16.22 -8.38
CA ASP A 84 -4.88 17.35 -9.15
C ASP A 84 -4.67 18.52 -8.18
N LEU A 85 -3.41 18.92 -8.01
CA LEU A 85 -3.05 20.11 -7.24
C LEU A 85 -3.36 21.33 -8.10
N VAL A 86 -4.45 22.02 -7.79
CA VAL A 86 -4.83 23.26 -8.49
C VAL A 86 -3.88 24.42 -8.18
N ASP A 87 -3.28 24.41 -6.98
CA ASP A 87 -2.28 25.36 -6.51
C ASP A 87 -1.08 24.61 -5.90
N ARG A 88 0.13 25.20 -6.00
CA ARG A 88 1.35 24.63 -5.41
C ARG A 88 1.25 24.70 -3.88
N PRO A 89 1.16 23.57 -3.16
CA PRO A 89 1.14 23.62 -1.70
C PRO A 89 2.49 24.16 -1.18
N LEU A 90 2.44 25.09 -0.23
CA LEU A 90 3.61 25.68 0.44
C LEU A 90 4.58 24.65 1.04
N THR A 91 4.16 23.39 1.17
CA THR A 91 4.93 22.27 1.72
C THR A 91 5.84 21.58 0.70
N LEU A 92 5.70 21.84 -0.60
CA LEU A 92 6.65 21.35 -1.59
C LEU A 92 7.78 22.35 -1.72
N SER A 93 8.99 21.95 -1.28
CA SER A 93 10.20 22.75 -1.43
C SER A 93 10.32 23.25 -2.86
N GLU A 94 10.68 24.52 -3.03
CA GLU A 94 11.04 25.06 -4.33
C GLU A 94 12.18 24.24 -4.94
N GLU A 95 12.21 24.11 -6.28
CA GLU A 95 13.46 23.68 -6.90
C GLU A 95 14.54 24.68 -6.45
N PRO A 96 15.72 24.24 -5.98
CA PRO A 96 16.77 25.16 -5.58
C PRO A 96 17.05 26.13 -6.73
N SER A 97 16.73 27.41 -6.54
CA SER A 97 17.14 28.45 -7.49
C SER A 97 18.64 28.66 -7.37
N GLU A 98 19.34 28.82 -8.49
CA GLU A 98 20.76 29.19 -8.48
C GLU A 98 20.96 30.47 -7.65
N ALA A 99 21.60 30.32 -6.50
CA ALA A 99 21.95 31.42 -5.62
C ALA A 99 23.37 31.92 -5.95
N LEU A 100 23.59 33.22 -5.78
CA LEU A 100 24.91 33.81 -5.97
C LEU A 100 25.92 33.14 -5.02
N GLY A 101 26.91 32.44 -5.57
CA GLY A 101 27.93 31.73 -4.80
C GLY A 101 27.75 30.21 -4.75
N ASP A 102 26.74 29.66 -5.42
CA ASP A 102 26.59 28.21 -5.58
C ASP A 102 27.80 27.60 -6.29
N GLU A 103 28.41 28.30 -7.26
CA GLU A 103 29.64 27.80 -7.90
C GLU A 103 30.81 27.77 -6.93
N LEU A 104 30.92 28.77 -6.04
CA LEU A 104 31.97 28.81 -5.02
C LEU A 104 31.75 27.71 -3.97
N LEU A 105 30.50 27.51 -3.53
CA LEU A 105 30.14 26.45 -2.61
C LEU A 105 30.40 25.07 -3.22
N GLN A 106 30.08 24.88 -4.50
CA GLN A 106 30.38 23.67 -5.25
C GLN A 106 31.88 23.39 -5.32
N GLN A 107 32.69 24.41 -5.64
CA GLN A 107 34.15 24.30 -5.69
C GLN A 107 34.76 23.95 -4.33
N LEU A 108 34.28 24.58 -3.26
CA LEU A 108 34.71 24.26 -1.90
C LEU A 108 34.29 22.83 -1.55
N THR A 109 33.04 22.45 -1.77
CA THR A 109 32.54 21.10 -1.47
C THR A 109 33.36 20.02 -2.20
N ALA A 110 33.68 20.24 -3.48
CA ALA A 110 34.57 19.35 -4.24
C ALA A 110 35.97 19.26 -3.61
N SER A 111 36.56 20.39 -3.23
CA SER A 111 37.89 20.40 -2.58
C SER A 111 37.90 19.64 -1.25
N TRP A 112 36.82 19.72 -0.47
CA TRP A 112 36.68 18.97 0.77
C TRP A 112 36.46 17.48 0.53
N ALA A 113 35.62 17.11 -0.43
CA ALA A 113 35.38 15.72 -0.82
C ALA A 113 36.68 15.03 -1.27
N ASP A 114 37.50 15.71 -2.06
CA ASP A 114 38.81 15.22 -2.50
C ASP A 114 39.76 14.98 -1.32
N ARG A 115 39.84 15.92 -0.37
CA ARG A 115 40.68 15.80 0.82
C ARG A 115 40.24 14.65 1.73
N LEU A 116 38.93 14.44 1.83
CA LEU A 116 38.32 13.39 2.64
C LEU A 116 38.24 12.05 1.91
N ARG A 117 38.66 11.99 0.64
CA ARG A 117 38.57 10.81 -0.24
C ARG A 117 37.15 10.22 -0.29
N LEU A 118 36.15 11.09 -0.28
CA LEU A 118 34.77 10.66 -0.43
C LEU A 118 34.61 10.07 -1.84
N PRO A 119 33.96 8.90 -2.00
CA PRO A 119 33.75 8.31 -3.31
C PRO A 119 32.97 9.28 -4.19
N GLY A 120 33.62 9.78 -5.23
CA GLY A 120 33.02 10.71 -6.19
C GLY A 120 32.02 9.98 -7.07
N ARG A 121 30.75 9.93 -6.67
CA ARG A 121 29.66 9.64 -7.60
C ARG A 121 28.39 10.42 -7.28
N ALA A 122 27.85 10.93 -8.39
CA ALA A 122 26.67 11.75 -8.57
C ALA A 122 25.36 10.97 -8.40
N ASP A 123 25.23 10.27 -7.28
CA ASP A 123 23.95 9.80 -6.83
C ASP A 123 23.62 10.72 -5.66
N TYR A 124 22.74 11.69 -5.90
CA TYR A 124 22.09 12.44 -4.82
C TYR A 124 21.49 11.37 -3.89
N THR A 125 22.24 11.00 -2.86
CA THR A 125 21.73 10.16 -1.79
C THR A 125 21.24 11.19 -0.81
N PRO A 126 19.95 11.58 -0.85
CA PRO A 126 19.45 12.47 0.18
C PRO A 126 19.76 11.80 1.51
N ALA A 127 20.42 12.51 2.42
CA ALA A 127 20.46 12.10 3.81
C ALA A 127 19.00 11.90 4.22
N THR A 128 18.62 10.63 4.38
CA THR A 128 17.21 10.28 4.57
C THR A 128 16.94 10.49 6.04
N TYR A 129 16.52 11.72 6.39
CA TYR A 129 16.15 12.05 7.76
C TYR A 129 14.82 11.38 8.08
N THR A 130 14.87 10.33 8.89
CA THR A 130 13.68 9.62 9.34
C THR A 130 13.32 10.10 10.75
N TYR A 131 12.34 10.99 10.86
CA TYR A 131 11.80 11.42 12.14
C TYR A 131 10.65 10.49 12.54
N CYS A 132 10.86 9.66 13.56
CA CYS A 132 9.82 8.82 14.13
C CYS A 132 9.17 9.56 15.31
N GLN A 133 8.02 10.19 15.09
CA GLN A 133 7.23 10.74 16.19
C GLN A 133 6.39 9.63 16.82
N THR A 134 6.71 9.26 18.07
CA THR A 134 5.84 8.38 18.86
C THR A 134 4.90 9.24 19.69
N ARG A 135 3.63 9.34 19.29
CA ARG A 135 2.60 9.90 20.18
C ARG A 135 2.32 8.91 21.30
N SER A 136 2.95 9.13 22.44
CA SER A 136 2.52 8.53 23.69
C SER A 136 1.28 9.29 24.21
N ALA A 137 0.24 8.57 24.62
CA ALA A 137 -1.04 9.15 25.07
C ALA A 137 -0.94 10.05 26.33
N GLY A 138 0.27 10.27 26.85
CA GLY A 138 0.57 11.06 28.06
C GLY A 138 1.35 12.36 27.84
N GLY A 139 1.58 12.80 26.59
CA GLY A 139 2.15 14.13 26.32
C GLY A 139 3.67 14.27 26.52
N SER A 140 4.42 13.17 26.53
CA SER A 140 5.89 13.21 26.44
C SER A 140 6.32 12.94 24.99
N ASP A 141 6.99 13.92 24.38
CA ASP A 141 7.50 13.87 23.00
C ASP A 141 9.01 13.62 23.05
N ASP A 142 9.39 12.37 23.28
CA ASP A 142 10.79 11.95 23.33
C ASP A 142 11.21 11.49 21.92
N GLY A 143 11.67 12.43 21.11
CA GLY A 143 12.25 12.13 19.79
C GLY A 143 13.64 11.51 19.93
N ILE A 144 13.83 10.30 19.42
CA ILE A 144 15.15 9.66 19.29
C ILE A 144 15.65 9.87 17.87
N ASN A 145 16.77 10.59 17.73
CA ASN A 145 17.47 10.75 16.45
C ASN A 145 18.49 9.63 16.30
N CYS A 146 18.43 8.92 15.16
CA CYS A 146 19.43 7.94 14.76
C CYS A 146 19.93 8.34 13.38
N ASP A 147 21.17 8.83 13.29
CA ASP A 147 21.83 9.09 12.03
C ASP A 147 22.46 7.78 11.55
N SER A 148 21.90 7.17 10.51
CA SER A 148 22.51 6.06 9.79
C SER A 148 23.24 6.59 8.57
N LEU A 149 24.57 6.37 8.52
CA LEU A 149 25.38 6.53 7.33
C LEU A 149 25.50 5.14 6.68
N ASP A 150 24.97 4.97 5.46
CA ASP A 150 25.30 3.83 4.59
C ASP A 150 26.67 4.07 3.91
#